data_AF-A0A3M0NQV7-F1
#
_entry.id   AF-A0A3M0NQV7-F1
#
_cell.length_a   1.000
_cell.length_b   1.000
_cell.length_c   1.000
_cell.angle_alpha   90.00
_cell.angle_beta   90.00
_cell.angle_gamma   90.00
#
_symmetry.space_group_name_H-M   'P 1'
#
loop_
_entity.id
_entity.type
_entity.pdbx_description
1 polymer ?
#
loop_
_entity_poly.entity_id
_entity_poly.type
_entity_poly.pdbx_seq_one_letter_code
_entity_poly.pdbx_strand_id
1 'polypeptide(L)'
;MIKISTFINFISFLGDWLLFSFPLYQGLMELYDYKWFLTEFNQSSKSQPKISPLYWIAPIVKIYLEKKRAVKILGDIIKNESDLRTAMSFIDKATAWYFVSLGGWLKMVSSLYEFLGELHIESVLWLIVGTVILTFLGISSAYYRINPKRQENLISKLKDD
;
A
#
# COMPACT_ATOMS: atom_id res chain seq x y z
N MET A 1 24.03 -22.92 17.21
CA MET A 1 24.56 -21.55 17.36
C MET A 1 24.12 -20.76 16.16
N ILE A 2 23.37 -19.66 16.32
CA ILE A 2 22.94 -18.83 15.18
C ILE A 2 24.18 -18.14 14.62
N LYS A 3 24.41 -18.25 13.31
CA LYS A 3 25.52 -17.55 12.65
C LYS A 3 25.20 -16.05 12.62
N ILE A 4 26.21 -15.21 12.81
CA ILE A 4 26.07 -13.75 12.74
C ILE A 4 25.48 -13.33 11.38
N SER A 5 25.87 -14.00 10.28
CA SER A 5 25.31 -13.78 8.94
C SER A 5 23.79 -13.91 8.90
N THR A 6 23.25 -14.99 9.48
CA THR A 6 21.81 -15.26 9.53
C THR A 6 21.06 -14.17 10.30
N PHE A 7 21.64 -13.67 11.40
CA PHE A 7 21.05 -12.58 12.18
C PHE A 7 21.04 -11.24 11.41
N ILE A 8 22.15 -10.90 10.76
CA ILE A 8 22.24 -9.67 9.96
C ILE A 8 21.27 -9.71 8.78
N ASN A 9 21.19 -10.83 8.06
CA ASN A 9 20.27 -10.97 6.95
C ASN A 9 18.81 -10.90 7.39
N PHE A 10 18.48 -11.45 8.57
CA PHE A 10 17.16 -11.29 9.16
C PHE A 10 16.81 -9.82 9.46
N ILE A 11 17.74 -9.05 10.06
CA ILE A 11 17.52 -7.62 10.32
C ILE A 11 17.38 -6.85 9.01
N SER A 12 18.23 -7.14 8.02
CA SER A 12 18.18 -6.50 6.71
C SER A 12 16.81 -6.71 6.05
N PHE A 13 16.37 -7.97 6.01
CA PHE A 13 15.06 -8.37 5.53
C PHE A 13 13.92 -7.67 6.27
N LEU A 14 13.97 -7.63 7.62
CA LEU A 14 12.97 -6.96 8.43
C LEU A 14 12.93 -5.45 8.14
N GLY A 15 14.10 -4.81 8.00
CA GLY A 15 14.23 -3.41 7.64
C GLY A 15 13.61 -3.11 6.28
N ASP A 16 13.84 -3.96 5.29
CA ASP A 16 13.24 -3.81 3.96
C ASP A 16 11.72 -4.01 3.99
N TRP A 17 11.21 -4.96 4.79
CA TRP A 17 9.76 -5.10 5.00
C TRP A 17 9.14 -3.85 5.64
N LEU A 18 9.84 -3.20 6.57
CA LEU A 18 9.40 -1.93 7.16
C LEU A 18 9.40 -0.81 6.11
N LEU A 19 10.43 -0.73 5.26
CA LEU A 19 10.50 0.20 4.13
C LEU A 19 9.40 -0.04 3.08
N PHE A 20 8.83 -1.24 3.02
CA PHE A 20 7.62 -1.50 2.25
C PHE A 20 6.36 -1.03 2.99
N SER A 21 6.14 -1.52 4.21
CA SER A 21 4.85 -1.39 4.91
C SER A 21 4.58 0.03 5.43
N PHE A 22 5.59 0.73 5.95
CA PHE A 22 5.40 2.04 6.58
C PHE A 22 5.19 3.17 5.57
N PRO A 23 5.91 3.25 4.44
CA PRO A 23 5.58 4.19 3.38
C PRO A 23 4.18 3.97 2.80
N LEU A 24 3.72 2.71 2.71
CA LEU A 24 2.33 2.44 2.31
C LEU A 24 1.33 3.02 3.33
N TYR A 25 1.59 2.80 4.63
CA TYR A 25 0.80 3.39 5.71
C TYR A 25 0.82 4.92 5.66
N GLN A 26 1.99 5.54 5.47
CA GLN A 26 2.16 6.98 5.36
C GLN A 26 1.37 7.55 4.19
N GLY A 27 1.48 6.92 3.01
CA GLY A 27 0.72 7.31 1.83
C GLY A 27 -0.78 7.27 2.11
N LEU A 28 -1.28 6.17 2.66
CA LEU A 28 -2.69 6.07 3.02
C LEU A 28 -3.10 7.13 4.07
N MET A 29 -2.29 7.38 5.10
CA MET A 29 -2.58 8.41 6.12
C MET A 29 -2.75 9.79 5.50
N GLU A 30 -1.83 10.19 4.63
CA GLU A 30 -1.91 11.48 3.93
C GLU A 30 -3.12 11.58 3.00
N LEU A 31 -3.58 10.47 2.41
CA LEU A 31 -4.82 10.48 1.64
C LEU A 31 -6.04 10.71 2.53
N TYR A 32 -6.05 10.13 3.73
CA TYR A 32 -7.15 10.30 4.70
C TYR A 32 -7.27 11.72 5.23
N ASP A 33 -6.23 12.56 5.13
CA ASP A 33 -6.33 13.99 5.45
C ASP A 33 -7.30 14.72 4.49
N TYR A 34 -7.48 14.19 3.27
CA TYR A 34 -8.42 14.70 2.28
C TYR A 34 -9.81 14.05 2.40
N LYS A 35 -10.37 13.99 3.64
CA LYS A 35 -11.63 13.27 3.93
C LYS A 35 -12.78 13.64 3.01
N TRP A 36 -12.98 14.94 2.75
CA TRP A 36 -14.07 15.41 1.90
C TRP A 36 -13.90 14.90 0.46
N PHE A 37 -12.69 15.03 -0.09
CA PHE A 37 -12.34 14.63 -1.44
C PHE A 37 -12.45 13.10 -1.60
N LEU A 38 -11.98 12.33 -0.62
CA LEU A 38 -12.18 10.88 -0.59
C LEU A 38 -13.66 10.49 -0.54
N THR A 39 -14.47 11.25 0.19
CA THR A 39 -15.91 10.98 0.30
C THR A 39 -16.61 11.24 -1.04
N GLU A 40 -16.35 12.38 -1.68
CA GLU A 40 -16.89 12.67 -3.01
C GLU A 40 -16.37 11.69 -4.06
N PHE A 41 -15.08 11.35 -4.03
CA PHE A 41 -14.50 10.34 -4.91
C PHE A 41 -15.18 8.98 -4.75
N ASN A 42 -15.42 8.54 -3.52
CA ASN A 42 -16.14 7.29 -3.27
C ASN A 42 -17.58 7.34 -3.74
N GLN A 43 -18.29 8.46 -3.57
CA GLN A 43 -19.66 8.65 -4.04
C GLN A 43 -19.73 8.62 -5.57
N SER A 44 -18.92 9.43 -6.25
CA SER A 44 -18.82 9.46 -7.72
C SER A 44 -18.33 8.13 -8.28
N SER A 45 -17.48 7.38 -7.57
CA SER A 45 -17.01 6.07 -8.04
C SER A 45 -18.13 5.02 -8.17
N LYS A 46 -19.27 5.21 -7.49
CA LYS A 46 -20.43 4.31 -7.56
C LYS A 46 -21.23 4.45 -8.85
N SER A 47 -21.18 5.61 -9.52
CA SER A 47 -21.83 5.82 -10.81
C SER A 47 -21.03 5.19 -11.97
N GLN A 48 -19.73 4.94 -11.75
CA GLN A 48 -18.83 4.37 -12.75
C GLN A 48 -18.68 2.85 -12.58
N PRO A 49 -18.84 2.04 -13.64
CA PRO A 49 -18.71 0.58 -13.55
C PRO A 49 -17.31 0.19 -13.08
N LYS A 50 -17.22 -0.80 -12.19
CA LYS A 50 -15.94 -1.33 -11.69
C LYS A 50 -15.24 -2.13 -12.79
N ILE A 51 -13.92 -2.05 -12.86
CA ILE A 51 -13.12 -2.87 -13.76
C ILE A 51 -13.07 -4.30 -13.20
N SER A 52 -13.33 -5.29 -14.06
CA SER A 52 -13.33 -6.69 -13.65
C SER A 52 -11.96 -7.11 -13.11
N PRO A 53 -11.90 -7.89 -12.01
CA PRO A 53 -10.66 -8.50 -11.54
C PRO A 53 -9.97 -9.40 -12.59
N LEU A 54 -10.71 -9.94 -13.57
CA LEU A 54 -10.17 -10.79 -14.63
C LEU A 54 -9.10 -10.11 -15.48
N TYR A 55 -9.09 -8.78 -15.58
CA TYR A 55 -8.05 -8.03 -16.28
C TYR A 55 -6.66 -8.20 -15.65
N TRP A 56 -6.53 -8.80 -14.46
CA TRP A 56 -5.22 -9.15 -13.88
C TRP A 56 -4.40 -10.13 -14.74
N ILE A 57 -5.02 -10.86 -15.68
CA ILE A 57 -4.27 -11.66 -16.68
C ILE A 57 -3.32 -10.75 -17.49
N ALA A 58 -3.70 -9.50 -17.71
CA ALA A 58 -2.88 -8.49 -18.37
C ALA A 58 -2.77 -7.25 -17.47
N PRO A 59 -1.84 -7.22 -16.49
CA PRO A 59 -1.78 -6.20 -15.45
C PRO A 59 -1.66 -4.78 -16.02
N ILE A 60 -0.92 -4.60 -17.13
CA ILE A 60 -0.79 -3.32 -17.84
C ILE A 60 -2.16 -2.80 -18.29
N VAL A 61 -2.99 -3.68 -18.87
CA VAL A 61 -4.34 -3.34 -19.34
C VAL A 61 -5.23 -2.96 -18.17
N LYS A 62 -5.19 -3.74 -17.07
CA LYS A 62 -5.96 -3.41 -15.88
C LYS A 62 -5.61 -2.04 -15.33
N ILE A 63 -4.32 -1.74 -15.18
CA ILE A 63 -3.84 -0.44 -14.67
C ILE A 63 -4.32 0.69 -15.58
N TYR A 64 -4.22 0.52 -16.90
CA TYR A 64 -4.72 1.51 -17.86
C TYR A 64 -6.23 1.76 -17.73
N LEU A 65 -7.04 0.69 -17.59
CA LEU A 65 -8.49 0.79 -17.44
C LEU A 65 -8.90 1.47 -16.13
N GLU A 66 -8.24 1.13 -15.01
CA GLU A 66 -8.48 1.77 -13.72
C GLU A 66 -8.07 3.24 -13.74
N LYS A 67 -6.94 3.59 -14.38
CA LYS A 67 -6.54 4.99 -14.60
C LYS A 67 -7.60 5.75 -15.38
N LYS A 68 -8.10 5.18 -16.48
CA LYS A 68 -9.15 5.79 -17.30
C LYS A 68 -10.45 5.99 -16.49
N ARG A 69 -10.81 5.04 -15.63
CA ARG A 69 -11.94 5.16 -14.71
C ARG A 69 -11.72 6.26 -13.67
N ALA A 70 -10.54 6.32 -13.06
CA ALA A 70 -10.20 7.34 -12.07
C ALA A 70 -10.26 8.75 -12.66
N VAL A 71 -9.76 8.96 -13.89
CA VAL A 71 -9.86 10.27 -14.59
C VAL A 71 -11.31 10.70 -14.80
N LYS A 72 -12.21 9.76 -15.16
CA LYS A 72 -13.65 10.07 -15.27
C LYS A 72 -14.26 10.48 -13.94
N ILE A 73 -13.97 9.72 -12.88
CA ILE A 73 -14.45 10.02 -11.52
C ILE A 73 -13.96 11.40 -11.08
N LEU A 74 -12.70 11.74 -11.35
CA LEU A 74 -12.13 13.05 -11.05
C LEU A 74 -12.82 14.17 -11.84
N GLY A 75 -13.16 13.92 -13.11
CA GLY A 75 -13.91 14.88 -13.93
C GLY A 75 -15.29 15.21 -13.36
N ASP A 76 -15.94 14.27 -12.67
CA ASP A 76 -17.24 14.49 -12.01
C ASP A 76 -17.13 15.34 -10.73
N ILE A 77 -15.93 15.40 -10.12
CA ILE A 77 -15.67 16.07 -8.82
C ILE A 77 -15.09 17.47 -9.04
N ILE A 78 -14.20 17.62 -10.02
CA ILE A 78 -13.47 18.87 -10.26
C ILE A 78 -14.42 19.89 -10.92
N LYS A 79 -14.80 20.92 -10.18
CA LYS A 79 -15.67 22.00 -10.68
C LYS A 79 -14.91 23.29 -10.96
N ASN A 80 -13.76 23.47 -10.31
CA ASN A 80 -12.94 24.68 -10.42
C ASN A 80 -11.42 24.35 -10.32
N GLU A 81 -10.59 25.37 -10.49
CA GLU A 81 -9.13 25.23 -10.41
C GLU A 81 -8.63 24.80 -9.01
N SER A 82 -9.33 25.21 -7.95
CA SER A 82 -8.99 24.82 -6.58
C SER A 82 -9.15 23.31 -6.40
N ASP A 83 -10.26 22.73 -6.86
CA ASP A 83 -10.52 21.27 -6.79
C ASP A 83 -9.46 20.50 -7.57
N LEU A 84 -9.06 21.01 -8.74
CA LEU A 84 -7.98 20.43 -9.55
C LEU A 84 -6.64 20.44 -8.79
N ARG A 85 -6.28 21.56 -8.15
CA ARG A 85 -5.06 21.66 -7.33
C ARG A 85 -5.11 20.70 -6.13
N THR A 86 -6.26 20.55 -5.49
CA THR A 86 -6.45 19.56 -4.42
C THR A 86 -6.28 18.13 -4.94
N ALA A 87 -6.88 17.80 -6.08
CA ALA A 87 -6.75 16.48 -6.72
C ALA A 87 -5.30 16.18 -7.11
N MET A 88 -4.58 17.14 -7.68
CA MET A 88 -3.15 16.97 -8.02
C MET A 88 -2.31 16.75 -6.76
N SER A 89 -2.49 17.56 -5.72
CA SER A 89 -1.78 17.39 -4.45
C SER A 89 -2.05 16.02 -3.80
N PHE A 90 -3.29 15.55 -3.84
CA PHE A 90 -3.69 14.22 -3.38
C PHE A 90 -2.96 13.12 -4.17
N ILE A 91 -2.96 13.20 -5.51
CA ILE A 91 -2.30 12.22 -6.39
C ILE A 91 -0.78 12.24 -6.18
N ASP A 92 -0.16 13.40 -6.09
CA ASP A 92 1.29 13.54 -5.92
C ASP A 92 1.76 12.91 -4.62
N LYS A 93 1.06 13.18 -3.51
CA LYS A 93 1.34 12.57 -2.20
C LYS A 93 1.15 11.05 -2.21
N ALA A 94 0.02 10.56 -2.75
CA ALA A 94 -0.21 9.13 -2.93
C ALA A 94 0.94 8.48 -3.72
N THR A 95 1.31 9.09 -4.83
CA THR A 95 2.27 8.54 -5.78
C THR A 95 3.68 8.50 -5.19
N ALA A 96 4.10 9.56 -4.51
CA ALA A 96 5.40 9.63 -3.85
C ALA A 96 5.58 8.47 -2.84
N TRP A 97 4.64 8.32 -1.91
CA TRP A 97 4.72 7.27 -0.90
C TRP A 97 4.53 5.86 -1.48
N TYR A 98 3.69 5.72 -2.50
CA TYR A 98 3.55 4.46 -3.23
C TYR A 98 4.87 4.03 -3.88
N PHE A 99 5.60 4.93 -4.54
CA PHE A 99 6.88 4.59 -5.16
C PHE A 99 7.96 4.23 -4.13
N VAL A 100 8.00 4.92 -2.98
CA VAL A 100 8.89 4.56 -1.86
C VAL A 100 8.54 3.15 -1.34
N SER A 101 7.25 2.86 -1.15
CA SER A 101 6.78 1.54 -0.73
C SER A 101 7.13 0.45 -1.75
N LEU A 102 6.97 0.73 -3.05
CA LEU A 102 7.35 -0.18 -4.12
C LEU A 102 8.85 -0.48 -4.12
N GLY A 103 9.70 0.54 -3.89
CA GLY A 103 11.13 0.36 -3.72
C GLY A 103 11.47 -0.53 -2.52
N GLY A 104 10.82 -0.30 -1.38
CA GLY A 104 10.93 -1.17 -0.20
C GLY A 104 10.48 -2.60 -0.47
N TRP A 105 9.40 -2.78 -1.25
CA TRP A 105 8.89 -4.09 -1.63
C TRP A 105 9.88 -4.87 -2.49
N LEU A 106 10.49 -4.22 -3.49
CA LEU A 106 11.51 -4.86 -4.33
C LEU A 106 12.74 -5.26 -3.52
N LYS A 107 13.20 -4.39 -2.60
CA LYS A 107 14.28 -4.72 -1.68
C LYS A 107 13.92 -5.90 -0.78
N MET A 108 12.71 -5.92 -0.23
CA MET A 108 12.21 -7.01 0.61
C MET A 108 12.21 -8.35 -0.13
N VAL A 109 11.85 -8.39 -1.43
CA VAL A 109 11.94 -9.62 -2.22
C VAL A 109 13.40 -10.09 -2.34
N SER A 110 14.33 -9.17 -2.59
CA SER A 110 15.77 -9.49 -2.68
C SER A 110 16.34 -10.00 -1.36
N SER A 111 16.09 -9.30 -0.24
CA SER A 111 16.60 -9.70 1.07
C SER A 111 15.92 -10.95 1.63
N LEU A 112 14.67 -11.22 1.25
CA LEU A 112 14.02 -12.50 1.53
C LEU A 112 14.74 -13.66 0.82
N TYR A 113 15.12 -13.49 -0.45
CA TYR A 113 15.89 -14.49 -1.18
C TYR A 113 17.23 -14.79 -0.49
N GLU A 114 17.97 -13.76 -0.09
CA GLU A 114 19.23 -13.92 0.65
C GLU A 114 19.03 -14.62 1.99
N PHE A 115 17.96 -14.27 2.73
CA PHE A 115 17.63 -14.91 4.00
C PHE A 115 17.24 -16.38 3.85
N LEU A 116 16.46 -16.74 2.82
CA LEU A 116 16.14 -18.14 2.52
C LEU A 116 17.38 -18.95 2.12
N GLY A 117 18.33 -18.32 1.42
CA GLY A 117 19.62 -18.92 1.07
C GLY A 117 20.45 -19.31 2.31
N GLU A 118 20.50 -18.46 3.33
CA GLU A 118 21.17 -18.79 4.61
C GLU A 118 20.52 -19.96 5.36
N LEU A 119 19.22 -20.19 5.12
CA LEU A 119 18.46 -21.32 5.67
C LEU A 119 18.55 -22.58 4.81
N HIS A 120 19.32 -22.54 3.72
CA HIS A 120 19.42 -23.62 2.73
C HIS A 120 18.06 -23.98 2.09
N ILE A 121 17.16 -23.00 1.96
CA ILE A 121 15.86 -23.15 1.31
C ILE A 121 15.95 -22.61 -0.12
N GLU A 122 16.44 -23.45 -1.03
CA GLU A 122 16.69 -23.07 -2.44
C GLU A 122 15.49 -23.39 -3.35
N SER A 123 14.32 -22.84 -3.02
CA SER A 123 13.12 -23.06 -3.83
C SER A 123 12.41 -21.75 -4.17
N VAL A 124 12.19 -21.54 -5.46
CA VAL A 124 11.40 -20.43 -6.00
C VAL A 124 9.98 -20.43 -5.42
N LEU A 125 9.42 -21.60 -5.09
CA LEU A 125 8.10 -21.68 -4.47
C LEU A 125 8.08 -20.99 -3.10
N TRP A 126 9.09 -21.23 -2.25
CA TRP A 126 9.18 -20.61 -0.92
C TRP A 126 9.41 -19.10 -1.01
N LEU A 127 10.17 -18.65 -2.01
CA LEU A 127 10.31 -17.22 -2.29
C LEU A 127 8.95 -16.60 -2.65
N ILE A 128 8.22 -17.19 -3.60
CA ILE A 128 6.89 -16.70 -4.02
C ILE A 128 5.91 -16.68 -2.84
N VAL A 129 5.81 -17.78 -2.10
CA VAL A 129 4.90 -17.90 -0.95
C VAL A 129 5.26 -16.88 0.13
N GLY A 130 6.54 -16.75 0.47
CA GLY A 130 7.03 -15.77 1.43
C GLY A 130 6.71 -14.34 0.99
N THR A 131 7.00 -13.98 -0.26
CA THR A 131 6.66 -12.67 -0.83
C THR A 131 5.16 -12.39 -0.74
N VAL A 132 4.30 -13.34 -1.11
CA VAL A 132 2.83 -13.17 -1.05
C VAL A 132 2.37 -12.93 0.39
N ILE A 133 2.83 -13.74 1.34
CA ILE A 133 2.46 -13.61 2.77
C ILE A 133 2.92 -12.26 3.32
N LEU A 134 4.16 -11.86 3.07
CA LEU A 134 4.73 -10.61 3.59
C LEU A 134 4.08 -9.37 2.96
N THR A 135 3.74 -9.46 1.67
CA THR A 135 2.96 -8.43 0.98
C THR A 135 1.59 -8.27 1.64
N PHE A 136 0.90 -9.39 1.87
CA PHE A 136 -0.40 -9.38 2.54
C PHE A 136 -0.31 -8.81 3.96
N LEU A 137 0.71 -9.20 4.75
CA LEU A 137 0.93 -8.69 6.10
C LEU A 137 1.23 -7.18 6.10
N GLY A 138 2.06 -6.70 5.17
CA GLY A 138 2.42 -5.28 5.08
C GLY A 138 1.23 -4.41 4.70
N ILE A 139 0.43 -4.85 3.72
CA ILE A 139 -0.82 -4.19 3.32
C ILE A 139 -1.82 -4.22 4.49
N SER A 140 -2.05 -5.39 5.09
CA SER A 140 -2.98 -5.54 6.21
C SER A 140 -2.59 -4.69 7.42
N SER A 141 -1.30 -4.60 7.74
CA SER A 141 -0.76 -3.72 8.79
C SER A 141 -1.09 -2.26 8.50
N ALA A 142 -0.89 -1.80 7.26
CA ALA A 142 -1.18 -0.42 6.87
C ALA A 142 -2.68 -0.09 6.99
N TYR A 143 -3.56 -0.96 6.47
CA TYR A 143 -5.01 -0.79 6.57
C TYR A 143 -5.52 -0.88 8.01
N TYR A 144 -5.02 -1.83 8.80
CA TYR A 144 -5.39 -1.97 10.21
C TYR A 144 -5.08 -0.70 10.99
N ARG A 145 -3.94 -0.05 10.71
CA ARG A 145 -3.52 1.14 11.44
C ARG A 145 -4.38 2.37 11.17
N ILE A 146 -4.96 2.45 9.98
CA ILE A 146 -5.78 3.58 9.50
C ILE A 146 -7.27 3.39 9.81
N ASN A 147 -7.68 2.16 10.12
CA ASN A 147 -9.07 1.86 10.41
C ASN A 147 -9.65 2.79 11.51
N PRO A 148 -10.73 3.55 11.24
CA PRO A 148 -11.35 4.46 12.21
C PRO A 148 -11.72 3.79 13.54
N LYS A 149 -12.13 2.52 13.50
CA LYS A 149 -12.46 1.74 14.71
C LYS A 149 -11.29 1.63 15.69
N ARG A 150 -10.06 1.57 15.17
CA ARG A 150 -8.84 1.55 16.01
C ARG A 150 -8.66 2.88 16.72
N GLN A 151 -8.91 4.00 16.03
CA GLN A 151 -8.82 5.34 16.62
C GLN A 151 -9.89 5.53 17.69
N GLU A 152 -11.13 5.13 17.41
CA GLU A 152 -12.24 5.17 18.38
C GLU A 152 -11.94 4.34 19.64
N ASN A 153 -11.44 3.11 19.48
CA ASN A 153 -11.05 2.24 20.60
C ASN A 153 -9.89 2.81 21.43
N LEU A 154 -8.98 3.56 20.82
CA LEU A 154 -7.89 4.23 21.56
C LEU A 154 -8.40 5.45 22.31
N ILE A 155 -9.28 6.23 21.68
CA ILE A 155 -9.91 7.41 22.30
C ILE A 155 -10.81 6.99 23.47
N SER A 156 -11.55 5.89 23.36
CA SER A 156 -12.39 5.40 24.47
C SER A 156 -11.53 5.01 25.67
N LYS A 157 -10.45 4.25 25.46
CA LYS A 157 -9.51 3.86 26.51
C LYS A 157 -8.88 5.06 27.22
N LEU A 158 -8.56 6.12 26.48
CA LEU A 158 -7.99 7.36 27.05
C LEU A 158 -9.01 8.24 27.78
N LYS A 159 -10.31 7.99 27.61
CA LYS A 159 -11.40 8.71 28.31
C LYS A 159 -11.88 7.97 29.56
N ASP A 160 -11.60 6.68 29.65
CA ASP A 160 -11.94 5.81 30.77
C ASP A 160 -10.85 5.80 31.88
N ASP A 161 -9.70 6.44 31.63
CA ASP A 161 -8.61 6.74 32.58
C ASP A 161 -8.68 8.19 33.08
#